data_AF-A0AA88QEV0-F1
#
_entry.id   AF-A0AA88QEV0-F1
#
_cell.length_a   1.000
_cell.length_b   1.000
_cell.length_c   1.000
_cell.angle_alpha   90.00
_cell.angle_beta   90.00
_cell.angle_gamma   90.00
#
_symmetry.space_group_name_H-M   'P 1'
#
loop_
_entity.id
_entity.type
_entity.pdbx_description
1 polymer ?
#
loop_
_entity_poly.entity_id
_entity_poly.type
_entity_poly.pdbx_seq_one_letter_code
_entity_poly.pdbx_strand_id
1 'polypeptide(L)'
;MAKVDESSPRTFPTIDQCKSIGRDKDTVVADFDGTLLRGRSSFPYFALVAFEVGGVLRLLFLLLASPLAGLLYYSISESAGIRVLIFATFAGMRVSDIESVARAVLPKFYSSDLHPESWRVFSSCGKRCVLTANPKIMVEAFLKEYLGADLVLGTEISAYKGRATGLVTGPGILVGHNKADALLKAFRNTSTPDIGLGDRKTDYPFMKLCKERYVVPANPEVEAVSHDKLPKPIIFHDGRLVQKLSPLMALLTILWIPVGFVLACLRIAAGALLPMPLVYYAFWALGVRVTVKGTPPPPAKKSTGQTGVLFICSHRTLLDPIFLSTALGRPIPAVTYSLSRLSEIISPIKTVRLNRDRLKDANMIKKLLEEGDLVICPEGTTCREPFLLRFSALFAELTDQLVPVAMSNRMSMFHGTTARGWKGMDPFYFFMNPSPAYEVTFLSKLPQELTCSSGKPSHDVANYIQRMIASTLSYECTNFTRKDKYRALAGNDGTVVEKTKLAANKVMG
;
A
#
# COMPACT_ATOMS: atom_id res chain seq x y z
N MET A 1 15.08 65.16 15.85
CA MET A 1 14.18 64.31 15.06
C MET A 1 14.91 63.01 14.77
N ALA A 2 14.49 61.94 15.43
CA ALA A 2 15.19 60.66 15.45
C ALA A 2 14.97 59.90 14.13
N LYS A 3 16.04 59.26 13.66
CA LYS A 3 16.07 58.29 12.57
C LYS A 3 15.08 57.16 12.87
N VAL A 4 14.23 56.86 11.89
CA VAL A 4 13.41 55.65 11.87
C VAL A 4 14.37 54.49 11.57
N ASP A 5 14.57 53.61 12.54
CA ASP A 5 15.35 52.38 12.40
C ASP A 5 14.69 51.48 11.33
N GLU A 6 15.39 51.30 10.20
CA GLU A 6 15.21 50.17 9.30
C GLU A 6 15.65 48.89 10.03
N SER A 7 14.73 48.27 10.77
CA SER A 7 14.98 46.96 11.35
C SER A 7 14.99 45.89 10.25
N SER A 8 16.15 45.24 10.06
CA SER A 8 16.38 43.98 9.33
C SER A 8 15.19 43.00 9.33
N PRO A 9 14.93 42.24 8.25
CA PRO A 9 13.86 41.24 8.27
C PRO A 9 14.19 40.15 9.30
N ARG A 10 13.48 40.14 10.43
CA ARG A 10 13.64 39.11 11.48
C ARG A 10 13.35 37.74 10.86
N THR A 11 14.40 36.99 10.56
CA THR A 11 14.34 35.60 10.11
C THR A 11 13.60 34.79 11.18
N PHE A 12 12.59 34.01 10.79
CA PHE A 12 11.92 33.13 11.73
C PHE A 12 12.91 32.08 12.27
N PRO A 13 12.83 31.71 13.56
CA PRO A 13 13.68 30.67 14.12
C PRO A 13 13.40 29.33 13.42
N THR A 14 14.36 28.43 13.49
CA THR A 14 14.26 27.09 12.90
C THR A 14 13.58 26.11 13.85
N ILE A 15 13.00 25.03 13.31
CA ILE A 15 12.17 24.06 14.07
C ILE A 15 12.92 23.36 15.22
N ASP A 16 14.24 23.24 15.14
CA ASP A 16 15.11 22.70 16.22
C ASP A 16 15.01 23.52 17.51
N GLN A 17 14.72 24.82 17.40
CA GLN A 17 14.56 25.71 18.55
C GLN A 17 13.18 25.57 19.22
N CYS A 18 12.24 24.87 18.59
CA CYS A 18 10.90 24.68 19.13
C CYS A 18 10.88 23.57 20.19
N LYS A 19 10.57 23.95 21.43
CA LYS A 19 10.36 23.00 22.54
C LYS A 19 9.07 22.20 22.35
N SER A 20 9.15 20.89 22.52
CA SER A 20 8.01 19.95 22.40
C SER A 20 7.49 19.42 23.74
N ILE A 21 7.98 19.93 24.87
CA ILE A 21 7.55 19.50 26.21
C ILE A 21 6.47 20.47 26.72
N GLY A 22 5.38 19.94 27.30
CA GLY A 22 4.31 20.74 27.90
C GLY A 22 3.39 21.44 26.89
N ARG A 23 3.22 20.85 25.70
CA ARG A 23 2.43 21.39 24.58
C ARG A 23 1.02 20.78 24.46
N ASP A 24 0.58 20.00 25.46
CA ASP A 24 -0.68 19.26 25.47
C ASP A 24 -1.95 20.14 25.36
N LYS A 25 -1.83 21.44 25.67
CA LYS A 25 -2.92 22.42 25.52
C LYS A 25 -2.77 23.33 24.31
N ASP A 26 -1.63 23.26 23.64
CA ASP A 26 -1.29 24.15 22.55
C ASP A 26 -1.92 23.68 21.24
N THR A 27 -2.27 24.65 20.40
CA THR A 27 -2.71 24.44 19.03
C THR A 27 -1.57 24.66 18.06
N VAL A 28 -1.22 23.64 17.29
CA VAL A 28 -0.24 23.72 16.20
C VAL A 28 -0.93 23.80 14.85
N VAL A 29 -0.36 24.63 13.98
CA VAL A 29 -0.75 24.81 12.59
C VAL A 29 0.47 24.57 11.73
N ALA A 30 0.43 23.54 10.88
CA ALA A 30 1.56 23.19 10.03
C ALA A 30 1.18 23.19 8.54
N ASP A 31 2.10 23.63 7.68
CA ASP A 31 2.05 23.25 6.27
C ASP A 31 2.34 21.75 6.09
N PHE A 32 1.97 21.19 4.93
CA PHE A 32 2.14 19.77 4.66
C PHE A 32 3.43 19.46 3.88
N ASP A 33 3.54 19.85 2.62
CA ASP A 33 4.73 19.58 1.79
C ASP A 33 5.92 20.40 2.31
N GLY A 34 7.10 19.79 2.40
CA GLY A 34 8.31 20.48 2.90
C GLY A 34 8.34 20.81 4.40
N THR A 35 7.20 20.71 5.08
CA THR A 35 7.05 20.99 6.52
C THR A 35 6.79 19.69 7.29
N LEU A 36 5.58 19.10 7.18
CA LEU A 36 5.31 17.79 7.77
C LEU A 36 5.95 16.67 6.96
N LEU A 37 5.99 16.80 5.63
CA LEU A 37 6.76 15.93 4.76
C LEU A 37 8.14 16.53 4.47
N ARG A 38 9.16 15.69 4.27
CA ARG A 38 10.50 16.15 3.86
C ARG A 38 10.49 16.70 2.43
N GLY A 39 9.74 16.03 1.54
CA GLY A 39 9.65 16.44 0.14
C GLY A 39 8.82 17.71 -0.03
N ARG A 40 9.40 18.71 -0.70
CA ARG A 40 8.71 19.96 -1.06
C ARG A 40 7.90 19.90 -2.36
N SER A 41 7.95 18.78 -3.07
CA SER A 41 7.29 18.60 -4.36
C SER A 41 6.12 17.65 -4.20
N SER A 42 4.93 18.13 -4.53
CA SER A 42 3.71 17.33 -4.47
C SER A 42 3.57 16.38 -5.68
N PHE A 43 4.31 16.62 -6.78
CA PHE A 43 4.23 15.83 -8.02
C PHE A 43 4.18 14.31 -7.81
N PRO A 44 5.03 13.69 -6.95
CA PRO A 44 5.01 12.24 -6.80
C PRO A 44 3.69 11.68 -6.27
N TYR A 45 2.97 12.44 -5.44
CA TYR A 45 1.67 12.03 -4.91
C TYR A 45 0.56 12.17 -5.95
N PHE A 46 0.62 13.22 -6.78
CA PHE A 46 -0.24 13.34 -7.96
C PHE A 46 0.03 12.22 -8.97
N ALA A 47 1.30 11.86 -9.19
CA ALA A 47 1.71 10.77 -10.07
C ALA A 47 1.18 9.41 -9.61
N LEU A 48 1.20 9.14 -8.30
CA LEU A 48 0.59 7.94 -7.72
C LEU A 48 -0.92 7.90 -8.00
N VAL A 49 -1.65 9.01 -7.78
CA VAL A 49 -3.08 9.07 -8.10
C VAL A 49 -3.35 8.90 -9.59
N ALA A 50 -2.58 9.57 -10.44
CA ALA A 50 -2.65 9.49 -11.89
C ALA A 50 -2.51 8.04 -12.37
N PHE A 51 -1.52 7.30 -11.85
CA PHE A 51 -1.29 5.92 -12.21
C PHE A 51 -2.35 4.96 -11.66
N GLU A 52 -2.71 5.07 -10.39
CA GLU A 52 -3.60 4.12 -9.73
C GLU A 52 -5.07 4.25 -10.20
N VAL A 53 -5.52 5.47 -10.53
CA VAL A 53 -6.88 5.72 -11.02
C VAL A 53 -6.93 5.72 -12.55
N GLY A 54 -5.99 6.40 -13.21
CA GLY A 54 -6.01 6.66 -14.64
C GLY A 54 -5.07 5.79 -15.48
N GLY A 55 -4.25 4.96 -14.84
CA GLY A 55 -3.27 4.10 -15.52
C GLY A 55 -2.07 4.86 -16.09
N VAL A 56 -1.26 4.12 -16.87
CA VAL A 56 -0.01 4.64 -17.45
C VAL A 56 -0.21 5.85 -18.37
N LEU A 57 -1.32 5.90 -19.13
CA LEU A 57 -1.60 7.02 -20.05
C LEU A 57 -1.86 8.32 -19.31
N ARG A 58 -2.55 8.25 -18.17
CA ARG A 58 -2.79 9.42 -17.32
C ARG A 58 -1.50 9.87 -16.63
N LEU A 59 -0.67 8.93 -16.18
CA LEU A 59 0.66 9.24 -15.66
C LEU A 59 1.53 9.93 -16.73
N LEU A 60 1.50 9.45 -17.97
CA LEU A 60 2.20 10.07 -19.09
C LEU A 60 1.70 11.49 -19.34
N PHE A 61 0.39 11.71 -19.37
CA PHE A 61 -0.18 13.06 -19.52
C PHE A 61 0.28 14.01 -18.41
N LEU A 62 0.26 13.57 -17.15
CA LEU A 62 0.77 14.36 -16.03
C LEU A 62 2.27 14.66 -16.18
N LEU A 63 3.07 13.68 -16.58
CA LEU A 63 4.50 13.87 -16.78
C LEU A 63 4.79 14.89 -17.88
N LEU A 64 4.09 14.81 -19.01
CA LEU A 64 4.22 15.78 -20.11
C LEU A 64 3.73 17.18 -19.73
N ALA A 65 2.74 17.29 -18.83
CA ALA A 65 2.28 18.57 -18.31
C ALA A 65 3.21 19.15 -17.22
N SER A 66 4.10 18.36 -16.65
CA SER A 66 4.95 18.77 -15.52
C SER A 66 5.94 19.90 -15.82
N PRO A 67 6.58 20.00 -17.01
CA PRO A 67 7.44 21.14 -17.33
C PRO A 67 6.63 22.44 -17.42
N LEU A 68 5.43 22.39 -18.00
CA LEU A 68 4.51 23.53 -18.02
C LEU A 68 4.08 23.92 -16.60
N ALA A 69 3.73 22.94 -15.77
CA ALA A 69 3.39 23.20 -14.36
C ALA A 69 4.56 23.87 -13.62
N GLY A 70 5.79 23.39 -13.82
CA GLY A 70 7.00 23.99 -13.25
C GLY A 70 7.24 25.42 -13.75
N LEU A 71 7.13 25.66 -15.05
CA LEU A 71 7.27 26.99 -15.64
C LEU A 71 6.28 27.98 -15.04
N LEU A 72 4.99 27.59 -14.92
CA LEU A 72 3.95 28.43 -14.32
C LEU A 72 4.17 28.62 -12.82
N TYR A 73 4.62 27.58 -12.11
CA TYR A 73 4.90 27.63 -10.68
C TYR A 73 5.96 28.68 -10.35
N TYR A 74 7.08 28.67 -11.09
CA TYR A 74 8.22 29.56 -10.81
C TYR A 74 8.12 30.93 -11.50
N SER A 75 7.52 31.01 -12.69
CA SER A 75 7.51 32.25 -13.49
C SER A 75 6.26 33.10 -13.30
N ILE A 76 5.14 32.50 -12.85
CA ILE A 76 3.85 33.20 -12.71
C ILE A 76 3.37 33.15 -11.26
N SER A 77 2.99 31.97 -10.79
CA SER A 77 2.56 31.75 -9.41
C SER A 77 2.52 30.27 -9.08
N GLU A 78 2.84 29.94 -7.82
CA GLU A 78 2.71 28.59 -7.27
C GLU A 78 1.28 28.01 -7.48
N SER A 79 0.25 28.85 -7.32
CA SER A 79 -1.15 28.51 -7.60
C SER A 79 -1.39 28.05 -9.04
N ALA A 80 -0.79 28.71 -10.04
CA ALA A 80 -0.97 28.34 -11.45
C ALA A 80 -0.36 26.96 -11.76
N GLY A 81 0.83 26.67 -11.25
CA GLY A 81 1.47 25.36 -11.42
C GLY A 81 0.65 24.22 -10.80
N ILE A 82 0.13 24.43 -9.58
CA ILE A 82 -0.70 23.42 -8.89
C ILE A 82 -2.02 23.19 -9.64
N ARG A 83 -2.64 24.22 -10.23
CA ARG A 83 -3.84 24.05 -11.07
C ARG A 83 -3.58 23.11 -12.25
N VAL A 84 -2.40 23.18 -12.89
CA VAL A 84 -2.04 22.26 -13.98
C VAL A 84 -1.91 20.83 -13.47
N LEU A 85 -1.25 20.61 -12.32
CA LEU A 85 -1.14 19.27 -11.72
C LEU A 85 -2.52 18.69 -11.37
N ILE A 86 -3.40 19.51 -10.79
CA ILE A 86 -4.79 19.14 -10.46
C ILE A 86 -5.55 18.76 -11.73
N PHE A 87 -5.51 19.59 -12.76
CA PHE A 87 -6.21 19.32 -14.01
C PHE A 87 -5.69 18.04 -14.67
N ALA A 88 -4.36 17.93 -14.83
CA ALA A 88 -3.73 16.80 -15.49
C ALA A 88 -4.05 15.47 -14.80
N THR A 89 -4.08 15.47 -13.46
CA THR A 89 -4.38 14.30 -12.65
C THR A 89 -5.87 13.99 -12.63
N PHE A 90 -6.72 14.94 -12.27
CA PHE A 90 -8.10 14.65 -11.86
C PHE A 90 -9.16 14.76 -12.94
N ALA A 91 -8.89 15.45 -14.05
CA ALA A 91 -9.92 15.73 -15.05
C ALA A 91 -10.59 14.44 -15.57
N GLY A 92 -11.89 14.31 -15.27
CA GLY A 92 -12.74 13.20 -15.66
C GLY A 92 -12.71 11.97 -14.74
N MET A 93 -11.88 11.95 -13.69
CA MET A 93 -11.84 10.85 -12.72
C MET A 93 -13.09 10.81 -11.85
N ARG A 94 -13.51 9.62 -11.39
CA ARG A 94 -14.56 9.53 -10.37
C ARG A 94 -14.01 9.96 -9.02
N VAL A 95 -14.78 10.76 -8.30
CA VAL A 95 -14.40 11.25 -6.96
C VAL A 95 -14.19 10.08 -6.00
N SER A 96 -15.06 9.06 -6.06
CA SER A 96 -14.93 7.83 -5.26
C SER A 96 -13.59 7.09 -5.47
N ASP A 97 -13.06 7.08 -6.69
CA ASP A 97 -11.83 6.37 -7.02
C ASP A 97 -10.62 7.14 -6.47
N ILE A 98 -10.66 8.48 -6.54
CA ILE A 98 -9.67 9.38 -5.93
C ILE A 98 -9.63 9.17 -4.41
N GLU A 99 -10.80 9.25 -3.74
CA GLU A 99 -10.90 9.05 -2.29
C GLU A 99 -10.39 7.66 -1.87
N SER A 100 -10.67 6.65 -2.67
CA SER A 100 -10.24 5.30 -2.40
C SER A 100 -8.72 5.18 -2.51
N VAL A 101 -8.08 5.79 -3.53
CA VAL A 101 -6.62 5.83 -3.64
C VAL A 101 -5.98 6.66 -2.52
N ALA A 102 -6.60 7.77 -2.14
CA ALA A 102 -6.15 8.61 -1.03
C ALA A 102 -6.15 7.87 0.32
N ARG A 103 -7.12 6.98 0.55
CA ARG A 103 -7.19 6.14 1.75
C ARG A 103 -6.29 4.91 1.70
N ALA A 104 -6.16 4.27 0.55
CA ALA A 104 -5.53 2.95 0.46
C ALA A 104 -4.06 2.99 0.01
N VAL A 105 -3.64 3.98 -0.78
CA VAL A 105 -2.30 4.02 -1.41
C VAL A 105 -1.43 5.09 -0.76
N LEU A 106 -1.91 6.33 -0.74
CA LEU A 106 -1.10 7.49 -0.34
C LEU A 106 -0.54 7.42 1.11
N PRO A 107 -1.22 6.83 2.11
CA PRO A 107 -0.69 6.78 3.48
C PRO A 107 0.69 6.11 3.58
N LYS A 108 0.95 5.06 2.79
CA LYS A 108 2.25 4.39 2.76
C LYS A 108 3.36 5.33 2.27
N PHE A 109 3.07 6.16 1.28
CA PHE A 109 4.05 7.09 0.71
C PHE A 109 4.23 8.35 1.55
N TYR A 110 3.18 8.82 2.23
CA TYR A 110 3.30 9.97 3.13
C TYR A 110 4.03 9.62 4.43
N SER A 111 3.71 8.49 5.05
CA SER A 111 4.41 8.01 6.26
C SER A 111 5.91 7.81 6.04
N SER A 112 6.30 7.29 4.87
CA SER A 112 7.70 7.09 4.49
C SER A 112 8.43 8.40 4.15
N ASP A 113 7.74 9.54 4.22
CA ASP A 113 8.30 10.87 3.93
C ASP A 113 8.06 11.88 5.06
N LEU A 114 7.63 11.43 6.23
CA LEU A 114 7.33 12.28 7.38
C LEU A 114 8.63 12.86 7.98
N HIS A 115 8.67 14.18 8.21
CA HIS A 115 9.82 14.89 8.75
C HIS A 115 9.90 14.73 10.27
N PRO A 116 11.03 14.27 10.84
CA PRO A 116 11.13 13.92 12.26
C PRO A 116 10.97 15.12 13.21
N GLU A 117 11.62 16.25 12.95
CA GLU A 117 11.50 17.42 13.85
C GLU A 117 10.10 18.05 13.82
N SER A 118 9.52 18.20 12.62
CA SER A 118 8.15 18.65 12.48
C SER A 118 7.17 17.69 13.17
N TRP A 119 7.39 16.37 13.05
CA TRP A 119 6.57 15.37 13.75
C TRP A 119 6.73 15.46 15.26
N ARG A 120 7.95 15.67 15.79
CA ARG A 120 8.21 15.84 17.23
C ARG A 120 7.38 16.98 17.83
N VAL A 121 7.32 18.12 17.15
CA VAL A 121 6.52 19.27 17.62
C VAL A 121 5.03 19.01 17.38
N PHE A 122 4.65 18.60 16.18
CA PHE A 122 3.25 18.42 15.79
C PHE A 122 2.52 17.38 16.66
N SER A 123 3.17 16.25 16.94
CA SER A 123 2.60 15.18 17.79
C SER A 123 2.53 15.56 19.28
N SER A 124 3.36 16.49 19.75
CA SER A 124 3.33 16.96 21.15
C SER A 124 2.15 17.88 21.47
N CYS A 125 1.51 18.46 20.44
CA CYS A 125 0.45 19.42 20.62
C CYS A 125 -0.92 18.75 20.79
N GLY A 126 -1.77 19.35 21.63
CA GLY A 126 -3.12 18.85 21.92
C GLY A 126 -4.09 19.00 20.75
N LYS A 127 -4.05 20.14 20.06
CA LYS A 127 -4.87 20.40 18.88
C LYS A 127 -4.00 20.60 17.64
N ARG A 128 -4.30 19.88 16.57
CA ARG A 128 -3.45 19.74 15.39
C ARG A 128 -4.19 20.16 14.13
N CYS A 129 -3.74 21.25 13.52
CA CYS A 129 -4.29 21.78 12.28
C CYS A 129 -3.26 21.69 11.15
N VAL A 130 -3.69 21.27 9.96
CA VAL A 130 -2.86 21.25 8.76
C VAL A 130 -3.46 22.17 7.71
N LEU A 131 -2.64 23.06 7.16
CA LEU A 131 -2.96 23.79 5.94
C LEU A 131 -2.15 23.23 4.79
N THR A 132 -2.74 23.08 3.62
CA THR A 132 -1.98 22.61 2.46
C THR A 132 -2.51 23.20 1.16
N ALA A 133 -1.61 23.42 0.22
CA ALA A 133 -1.97 23.75 -1.15
C ALA A 133 -2.50 22.52 -1.92
N ASN A 134 -2.22 21.30 -1.45
CA ASN A 134 -2.70 20.07 -2.08
C ASN A 134 -4.22 19.94 -1.97
N PRO A 135 -4.85 19.22 -2.91
CA PRO A 135 -6.25 18.83 -2.81
C PRO A 135 -6.53 18.12 -1.48
N LYS A 136 -7.49 18.64 -0.72
CA LYS A 136 -7.86 18.08 0.59
C LYS A 136 -8.19 16.58 0.51
N ILE A 137 -8.93 16.20 -0.54
CA ILE A 137 -9.31 14.81 -0.84
C ILE A 137 -8.12 13.83 -0.91
N MET A 138 -6.90 14.30 -1.23
CA MET A 138 -5.71 13.45 -1.28
C MET A 138 -5.05 13.23 0.09
N VAL A 139 -5.16 14.21 0.99
CA VAL A 139 -4.33 14.24 2.22
C VAL A 139 -5.14 13.97 3.47
N GLU A 140 -6.44 14.28 3.47
CA GLU A 140 -7.27 14.32 4.67
C GLU A 140 -7.32 12.97 5.39
N ALA A 141 -7.46 11.88 4.64
CA ALA A 141 -7.49 10.53 5.20
C ALA A 141 -6.20 10.21 5.96
N PHE A 142 -5.04 10.50 5.37
CA PHE A 142 -3.75 10.26 6.03
C PHE A 142 -3.59 11.15 7.28
N LEU A 143 -3.86 12.45 7.14
CA LEU A 143 -3.68 13.41 8.22
C LEU A 143 -4.57 13.12 9.42
N LYS A 144 -5.85 12.80 9.20
CA LYS A 144 -6.80 12.49 10.28
C LYS A 144 -6.56 11.11 10.89
N GLU A 145 -6.45 10.07 10.05
CA GLU A 145 -6.44 8.69 10.56
C GLU A 145 -5.08 8.23 11.08
N TYR A 146 -3.97 8.81 10.59
CA TYR A 146 -2.62 8.38 10.95
C TYR A 146 -1.85 9.42 11.76
N LEU A 147 -1.99 10.72 11.47
CA LEU A 147 -1.31 11.78 12.22
C LEU A 147 -2.18 12.40 13.34
N GLY A 148 -3.47 12.04 13.41
CA GLY A 148 -4.40 12.58 14.40
C GLY A 148 -4.63 14.09 14.24
N ALA A 149 -4.66 14.59 13.01
CA ALA A 149 -5.02 15.98 12.75
C ALA A 149 -6.52 16.21 13.04
N ASP A 150 -6.85 17.23 13.83
CA ASP A 150 -8.23 17.59 14.14
C ASP A 150 -8.87 18.37 12.98
N LEU A 151 -8.09 19.22 12.32
CA LEU A 151 -8.54 20.08 11.24
C LEU A 151 -7.58 20.02 10.05
N VAL A 152 -8.13 19.81 8.86
CA VAL A 152 -7.39 19.82 7.60
C VAL A 152 -8.04 20.85 6.66
N LEU A 153 -7.28 21.89 6.34
CA LEU A 153 -7.65 22.93 5.37
C LEU A 153 -6.80 22.72 4.11
N GLY A 154 -7.43 22.22 3.06
CA GLY A 154 -6.76 21.96 1.78
C GLY A 154 -7.50 22.62 0.62
N THR A 155 -6.87 22.61 -0.55
CA THR A 155 -7.52 23.06 -1.79
C THR A 155 -8.71 22.15 -2.10
N GLU A 156 -9.86 22.74 -2.41
CA GLU A 156 -11.07 21.98 -2.74
C GLU A 156 -11.20 21.84 -4.28
N ILE A 157 -11.41 20.61 -4.74
CA ILE A 157 -11.61 20.33 -6.17
C ILE A 157 -13.09 20.39 -6.53
N SER A 158 -13.38 20.87 -7.74
CA SER A 158 -14.73 20.90 -8.29
C SER A 158 -15.12 19.52 -8.85
N ALA A 159 -16.36 19.12 -8.58
CA ALA A 159 -16.93 17.88 -9.09
C ALA A 159 -18.33 18.11 -9.67
N TYR A 160 -18.65 17.36 -10.72
CA TYR A 160 -19.97 17.33 -11.36
C TYR A 160 -20.40 15.88 -11.58
N LYS A 161 -21.62 15.53 -11.11
CA LYS A 161 -22.17 14.16 -11.18
C LYS A 161 -21.19 13.07 -10.71
N GLY A 162 -20.51 13.32 -9.59
CA GLY A 162 -19.55 12.37 -8.99
C GLY A 162 -18.21 12.23 -9.73
N ARG A 163 -17.93 13.09 -10.73
CA ARG A 163 -16.63 13.16 -11.41
C ARG A 163 -15.94 14.48 -11.16
N ALA A 164 -14.62 14.44 -10.95
CA ALA A 164 -13.80 15.63 -10.83
C ALA A 164 -13.70 16.36 -12.18
N THR A 165 -13.93 17.67 -12.18
CA THR A 165 -13.85 18.50 -13.39
C THR A 165 -12.41 18.83 -13.77
N GLY A 166 -11.46 18.59 -12.85
CA GLY A 166 -10.07 19.04 -12.98
C GLY A 166 -9.86 20.50 -12.59
N LEU A 167 -10.92 21.20 -12.15
CA LEU A 167 -10.87 22.59 -11.68
C LEU A 167 -10.99 22.66 -10.16
N VAL A 168 -10.72 23.83 -9.60
CA VAL A 168 -10.80 24.10 -8.16
C VAL A 168 -11.97 25.01 -7.82
N THR A 169 -12.56 24.83 -6.64
CA THR A 169 -13.64 25.70 -6.14
C THR A 169 -13.06 26.92 -5.41
N GLY A 170 -13.90 27.94 -5.17
CA GLY A 170 -13.48 29.15 -4.44
C GLY A 170 -13.07 28.82 -3.00
N PRO A 171 -11.97 29.40 -2.46
CA PRO A 171 -11.21 30.55 -2.98
C PRO A 171 -10.08 30.21 -3.98
N GLY A 172 -9.96 28.95 -4.43
CA GLY A 172 -8.89 28.47 -5.31
C GLY A 172 -7.80 27.71 -4.54
N ILE A 173 -6.56 27.78 -5.03
CA ILE A 173 -5.43 27.08 -4.39
C ILE A 173 -5.06 27.77 -3.08
N LEU A 174 -4.93 27.00 -1.99
CA LEU A 174 -4.54 27.51 -0.68
C LEU A 174 -3.02 27.76 -0.60
N VAL A 175 -2.58 28.89 -1.12
CA VAL A 175 -1.17 29.36 -1.10
C VAL A 175 -1.13 30.81 -0.63
N GLY A 176 -0.12 31.20 0.13
CA GLY A 176 0.07 32.60 0.53
C GLY A 176 -1.09 33.10 1.41
N HIS A 177 -1.64 34.25 1.03
CA HIS A 177 -2.78 34.87 1.72
C HIS A 177 -4.01 33.96 1.80
N ASN A 178 -4.25 33.10 0.80
CA ASN A 178 -5.38 32.16 0.86
C ASN A 178 -5.25 31.17 2.05
N LYS A 179 -4.03 30.77 2.43
CA LYS A 179 -3.81 29.96 3.65
C LYS A 179 -4.16 30.77 4.90
N ALA A 180 -3.71 32.02 4.96
CA ALA A 180 -4.00 32.91 6.08
C ALA A 180 -5.51 33.17 6.24
N ASP A 181 -6.22 33.45 5.14
CA ASP A 181 -7.67 33.69 5.15
C ASP A 181 -8.45 32.43 5.55
N ALA A 182 -8.03 31.26 5.08
CA ALA A 182 -8.60 29.98 5.48
C ALA A 182 -8.42 29.73 6.99
N LEU A 183 -7.22 30.03 7.52
CA LEU A 183 -6.93 29.92 8.94
C LEU A 183 -7.77 30.90 9.77
N LEU A 184 -7.83 32.17 9.38
CA LEU A 184 -8.67 33.18 10.03
C LEU A 184 -10.12 32.75 10.04
N LYS A 185 -10.65 32.24 8.93
CA LYS A 185 -12.03 31.73 8.83
C LYS A 185 -12.28 30.56 9.78
N ALA A 186 -11.34 29.63 9.91
CA ALA A 186 -11.48 28.47 10.77
C ALA A 186 -11.38 28.81 12.27
N PHE A 187 -10.62 29.85 12.63
CA PHE A 187 -10.36 30.24 14.01
C PHE A 187 -11.08 31.53 14.47
N ARG A 188 -12.08 32.03 13.71
CA ARG A 188 -12.80 33.28 14.05
C ARG A 188 -13.33 33.34 15.48
N ASN A 189 -13.79 32.20 16.00
CA ASN A 189 -14.44 32.08 17.32
C ASN A 189 -13.57 31.27 18.30
N THR A 190 -12.26 31.20 18.08
CA THR A 190 -11.34 30.40 18.90
C THR A 190 -10.08 31.22 19.18
N SER A 191 -9.35 30.84 20.22
CA SER A 191 -8.04 31.41 20.50
C SER A 191 -7.11 31.30 19.29
N THR A 192 -6.23 32.28 19.13
CA THR A 192 -5.18 32.25 18.11
C THR A 192 -4.30 31.01 18.29
N PRO A 193 -3.90 30.35 17.19
CA PRO A 193 -3.01 29.19 17.29
C PRO A 193 -1.67 29.54 17.94
N ASP A 194 -1.14 28.60 18.71
CA ASP A 194 0.08 28.80 19.49
C ASP A 194 1.33 28.64 18.63
N ILE A 195 1.38 27.65 17.73
CA ILE A 195 2.58 27.32 16.95
C ILE A 195 2.25 27.28 15.45
N GLY A 196 3.01 28.02 14.64
CA GLY A 196 2.96 27.98 13.18
C GLY A 196 4.22 27.35 12.58
N LEU A 197 4.07 26.29 11.78
CA LEU A 197 5.17 25.60 11.08
C LEU A 197 5.02 25.76 9.57
N GLY A 198 6.09 26.17 8.89
CA GLY A 198 6.12 26.29 7.42
C GLY A 198 7.55 26.16 6.88
N ASP A 199 7.72 25.97 5.57
CA ASP A 199 9.04 25.76 4.96
C ASP A 199 9.42 26.90 4.00
N ARG A 200 8.45 27.70 3.55
CA ARG A 200 8.62 28.71 2.51
C ARG A 200 8.05 30.08 2.89
N LYS A 201 8.45 31.09 2.12
CA LYS A 201 7.93 32.47 2.24
C LYS A 201 6.42 32.54 2.01
N THR A 202 5.86 31.62 1.21
CA THR A 202 4.41 31.51 0.96
C THR A 202 3.62 31.06 2.18
N ASP A 203 4.27 30.55 3.23
CA ASP A 203 3.65 30.19 4.50
C ASP A 203 3.66 31.33 5.53
N TYR A 204 4.54 32.32 5.33
CA TYR A 204 4.74 33.42 6.26
C TYR A 204 3.43 34.17 6.60
N PRO A 205 2.48 34.39 5.67
CA PRO A 205 1.21 35.03 5.99
C PRO A 205 0.43 34.32 7.10
N PHE A 206 0.31 32.99 7.09
CA PHE A 206 -0.42 32.28 8.15
C PHE A 206 0.44 32.09 9.40
N MET A 207 1.75 31.88 9.24
CA MET A 207 2.67 31.76 10.38
C MET A 207 2.69 33.02 11.24
N LYS A 208 2.50 34.20 10.64
CA LYS A 208 2.38 35.48 11.36
C LYS A 208 1.13 35.58 12.23
N LEU A 209 0.10 34.77 11.99
CA LEU A 209 -1.12 34.71 12.79
C LEU A 209 -0.96 33.82 14.04
N CYS A 210 0.12 33.06 14.14
CA CYS A 210 0.42 32.18 15.27
C CYS A 210 1.30 32.92 16.31
N LYS A 211 1.20 32.52 17.59
CA LYS A 211 1.97 33.15 18.68
C LYS A 211 3.48 32.90 18.52
N GLU A 212 3.85 31.65 18.27
CA GLU A 212 5.19 31.18 17.93
C GLU A 212 5.21 30.71 16.48
N ARG A 213 6.37 30.80 15.83
CA ARG A 213 6.52 30.47 14.41
C ARG A 213 7.92 29.97 14.10
N TYR A 214 7.99 28.83 13.41
CA TYR A 214 9.25 28.16 13.13
C TYR A 214 9.32 27.72 11.67
N VAL A 215 10.48 27.92 11.06
CA VAL A 215 10.76 27.49 9.69
C VAL A 215 11.39 26.09 9.70
N VAL A 216 10.88 25.22 8.85
CA VAL A 216 11.46 23.90 8.58
C VAL A 216 12.42 24.04 7.39
N PRO A 217 13.75 23.94 7.61
CA PRO A 217 14.70 24.02 6.51
C PRO A 217 14.62 22.77 5.63
N ALA A 218 14.83 22.92 4.33
CA ALA A 218 15.02 21.75 3.47
C ALA A 218 16.35 21.08 3.82
N ASN A 219 16.28 19.86 4.32
CA ASN A 219 17.44 19.01 4.50
C ASN A 219 17.19 17.64 3.84
N PRO A 220 17.83 17.34 2.69
CA PRO A 220 17.65 16.07 2.01
C PRO A 220 18.29 14.89 2.75
N GLU A 221 19.19 15.13 3.70
CA GLU A 221 19.90 14.09 4.47
C GLU A 221 19.10 13.60 5.68
N VAL A 222 18.02 14.31 6.05
CA VAL A 222 17.18 13.91 7.18
C VAL A 222 16.40 12.64 6.86
N GLU A 223 16.61 11.62 7.68
CA GLU A 223 15.84 10.38 7.61
C GLU A 223 14.38 10.61 8.00
N ALA A 224 13.47 9.88 7.35
CA ALA A 224 12.06 9.95 7.68
C ALA A 224 11.80 9.38 9.08
N VAL A 225 10.68 9.77 9.68
CA VAL A 225 10.19 9.13 10.91
C VAL A 225 10.07 7.62 10.70
N SER A 226 10.65 6.87 11.62
CA SER A 226 10.58 5.41 11.62
C SER A 226 9.14 4.95 11.88
N HIS A 227 8.73 3.88 11.20
CA HIS A 227 7.32 3.44 11.19
C HIS A 227 6.77 3.07 12.58
N ASP A 228 7.63 2.67 13.52
CA ASP A 228 7.34 2.38 14.93
C ASP A 228 6.92 3.62 15.74
N LYS A 229 7.29 4.83 15.29
CA LYS A 229 6.95 6.09 15.97
C LYS A 229 5.64 6.71 15.51
N LEU A 230 4.95 6.07 14.57
CA LEU A 230 3.64 6.50 14.11
C LEU A 230 2.57 6.05 15.11
N PRO A 231 1.55 6.88 15.41
CA PRO A 231 0.48 6.51 16.34
C PRO A 231 -0.30 5.27 15.88
N LYS A 232 -0.36 5.06 14.56
CA LYS A 232 -1.05 3.95 13.92
C LYS A 232 -0.15 3.33 12.85
N PRO A 233 0.27 2.06 12.99
CA PRO A 233 1.07 1.40 11.98
C PRO A 233 0.27 1.16 10.70
N ILE A 234 0.93 1.28 9.55
CA ILE A 234 0.33 0.99 8.25
C ILE A 234 0.49 -0.50 7.97
N ILE A 235 -0.51 -1.28 8.38
CA ILE A 235 -0.56 -2.72 8.14
C ILE A 235 -1.17 -3.01 6.77
N PHE A 236 -2.19 -2.24 6.40
CA PHE A 236 -2.89 -2.38 5.13
C PHE A 236 -2.68 -1.16 4.25
N HIS A 237 -2.08 -1.42 3.09
CA HIS A 237 -2.08 -0.50 1.97
C HIS A 237 -2.34 -1.29 0.67
N ASP A 238 -2.78 -0.58 -0.36
CA ASP A 238 -3.00 -1.08 -1.70
C ASP A 238 -2.13 -0.28 -2.68
N GLY A 239 -2.25 -0.61 -3.96
CA GLY A 239 -1.53 0.06 -5.04
C GLY A 239 -0.60 -0.90 -5.76
N ARG A 240 -0.27 -0.54 -6.99
CA ARG A 240 0.60 -1.28 -7.90
C ARG A 240 2.04 -0.85 -7.83
N LEU A 241 2.35 0.37 -7.37
CA LEU A 241 3.72 0.88 -7.35
C LEU A 241 4.39 0.64 -5.99
N VAL A 242 5.65 0.23 -6.02
CA VAL A 242 6.49 0.04 -4.83
C VAL A 242 7.16 1.35 -4.42
N GLN A 243 7.60 2.14 -5.40
CA GLN A 243 8.42 3.34 -5.19
C GLN A 243 7.65 4.63 -5.44
N LYS A 244 8.06 5.69 -4.74
CA LYS A 244 7.55 7.06 -4.95
C LYS A 244 7.97 7.54 -6.35
N LEU A 245 7.01 8.00 -7.15
CA LEU A 245 7.26 8.42 -8.53
C LEU A 245 7.79 9.86 -8.60
N SER A 246 9.10 10.06 -8.45
CA SER A 246 9.74 11.29 -8.94
C SER A 246 9.53 11.43 -10.46
N PRO A 247 9.68 12.63 -11.05
CA PRO A 247 9.54 12.80 -12.51
C PRO A 247 10.41 11.82 -13.31
N LEU A 248 11.65 11.60 -12.89
CA LEU A 248 12.55 10.61 -13.50
C LEU A 248 12.02 9.19 -13.34
N MET A 249 11.59 8.80 -12.13
CA MET A 249 11.05 7.46 -11.90
C MET A 249 9.74 7.22 -12.64
N ALA A 250 8.90 8.26 -12.81
CA ALA A 250 7.69 8.21 -13.61
C ALA A 250 8.03 7.94 -15.09
N LEU A 251 9.02 8.64 -15.65
CA LEU A 251 9.51 8.41 -17.00
C LEU A 251 10.01 6.97 -17.17
N LEU A 252 10.91 6.52 -16.29
CA LEU A 252 11.45 5.16 -16.32
C LEU A 252 10.34 4.11 -16.20
N THR A 253 9.35 4.33 -15.34
CA THR A 253 8.19 3.45 -15.19
C THR A 253 7.37 3.37 -16.47
N ILE A 254 7.08 4.50 -17.13
CA ILE A 254 6.33 4.53 -18.39
C ILE A 254 7.09 3.77 -19.49
N LEU A 255 8.38 4.03 -19.65
CA LEU A 255 9.22 3.38 -20.66
C LEU A 255 9.38 1.88 -20.40
N TRP A 256 9.43 1.49 -19.13
CA TRP A 256 9.58 0.10 -18.74
C TRP A 256 8.32 -0.73 -18.96
N ILE A 257 7.11 -0.17 -18.82
CA ILE A 257 5.86 -0.94 -18.87
C ILE A 257 5.71 -1.82 -20.14
N PRO A 258 5.93 -1.32 -21.37
CA PRO A 258 5.86 -2.15 -22.57
C PRO A 258 6.88 -3.31 -22.57
N VAL A 259 8.13 -3.02 -22.22
CA VAL A 259 9.22 -4.02 -22.18
C VAL A 259 8.97 -5.05 -21.07
N GLY A 260 8.65 -4.57 -19.88
CA GLY A 260 8.33 -5.38 -18.72
C GLY A 260 7.13 -6.26 -18.95
N PHE A 261 6.10 -5.80 -19.69
CA PHE A 261 4.92 -6.61 -20.00
C PHE A 261 5.27 -7.79 -20.91
N VAL A 262 6.07 -7.59 -21.96
CA VAL A 262 6.56 -8.68 -22.81
C VAL A 262 7.39 -9.67 -21.99
N LEU A 263 8.30 -9.17 -21.15
CA LEU A 263 9.09 -10.01 -20.25
C LEU A 263 8.21 -10.80 -19.27
N ALA A 264 7.14 -10.19 -18.76
CA ALA A 264 6.18 -10.84 -17.88
C ALA A 264 5.45 -11.98 -18.60
N CYS A 265 5.02 -11.78 -19.84
CA CYS A 265 4.42 -12.84 -20.67
C CYS A 265 5.39 -14.02 -20.87
N LEU A 266 6.66 -13.74 -21.18
CA LEU A 266 7.68 -14.79 -21.32
C LEU A 266 7.89 -15.58 -20.02
N ARG A 267 7.96 -14.89 -18.88
CA ARG A 267 8.10 -15.52 -17.56
C ARG A 267 6.88 -16.36 -17.20
N ILE A 268 5.68 -15.86 -17.44
CA ILE A 268 4.43 -16.62 -17.21
C ILE A 268 4.37 -17.85 -18.12
N ALA A 269 4.71 -17.70 -19.40
CA ALA A 269 4.74 -18.82 -20.35
C ALA A 269 5.77 -19.87 -19.94
N ALA A 270 6.97 -19.48 -19.50
CA ALA A 270 7.97 -20.39 -18.98
C ALA A 270 7.46 -21.20 -17.78
N GLY A 271 6.74 -20.57 -16.86
CA GLY A 271 6.10 -21.28 -15.74
C GLY A 271 5.02 -22.26 -16.21
N ALA A 272 4.15 -21.84 -17.14
CA ALA A 272 3.00 -22.61 -17.57
C ALA A 272 3.31 -23.76 -18.54
N LEU A 273 4.32 -23.61 -19.40
CA LEU A 273 4.61 -24.53 -20.50
C LEU A 273 5.75 -25.50 -20.23
N LEU A 274 6.65 -25.18 -19.29
CA LEU A 274 7.79 -26.04 -18.97
C LEU A 274 7.47 -27.04 -17.85
N PRO A 275 8.08 -28.24 -17.87
CA PRO A 275 8.04 -29.16 -16.73
C PRO A 275 8.57 -28.49 -15.45
N MET A 276 7.92 -28.72 -14.31
CA MET A 276 8.27 -28.09 -13.02
C MET A 276 9.76 -28.15 -12.64
N PRO A 277 10.50 -29.27 -12.85
CA PRO A 277 11.94 -29.31 -12.55
C PRO A 277 12.77 -28.30 -13.36
N LEU A 278 12.30 -27.89 -14.53
CA LEU A 278 12.99 -26.93 -15.41
C LEU A 278 12.60 -25.47 -15.15
N VAL A 279 11.42 -25.25 -14.53
CA VAL A 279 10.90 -23.89 -14.27
C VAL A 279 11.86 -23.08 -13.38
N TYR A 280 12.51 -23.72 -12.40
CA TYR A 280 13.51 -23.05 -11.56
C TYR A 280 14.62 -22.40 -12.39
N TYR A 281 15.20 -23.16 -13.32
CA TYR A 281 16.28 -22.70 -14.20
C TYR A 281 15.79 -21.68 -15.22
N ALA A 282 14.58 -21.88 -15.78
CA ALA A 282 13.99 -20.93 -16.72
C ALA A 282 13.72 -19.57 -16.06
N PHE A 283 13.16 -19.57 -14.85
CA PHE A 283 13.00 -18.35 -14.04
C PHE A 283 14.33 -17.67 -13.78
N TRP A 284 15.36 -18.42 -13.40
CA TRP A 284 16.69 -17.86 -13.18
C TRP A 284 17.27 -17.20 -14.45
N ALA A 285 17.17 -17.88 -15.60
CA ALA A 285 17.60 -17.34 -16.89
C ALA A 285 16.83 -16.07 -17.29
N LEU A 286 15.52 -16.03 -16.99
CA LEU A 286 14.66 -14.87 -17.24
C LEU A 286 14.78 -13.77 -16.18
N GLY A 287 15.71 -13.88 -15.21
CA GLY A 287 15.97 -12.83 -14.21
C GLY A 287 15.08 -12.88 -12.95
N VAL A 288 14.28 -13.93 -12.77
CA VAL A 288 13.52 -14.21 -11.56
C VAL A 288 14.39 -15.02 -10.61
N ARG A 289 14.62 -14.53 -9.39
CA ARG A 289 15.50 -15.18 -8.41
C ARG A 289 14.67 -16.03 -7.45
N VAL A 290 15.01 -17.31 -7.32
CA VAL A 290 14.34 -18.21 -6.37
C VAL A 290 15.40 -18.78 -5.43
N THR A 291 15.25 -18.48 -4.14
CA THR A 291 16.12 -18.98 -3.08
C THR A 291 15.35 -20.00 -2.27
N VAL A 292 15.92 -21.20 -2.13
CA VAL A 292 15.33 -22.28 -1.33
C VAL A 292 16.17 -22.48 -0.08
N LYS A 293 15.54 -22.43 1.09
CA LYS A 293 16.17 -22.67 2.39
C LYS A 293 15.49 -23.82 3.11
N GLY A 294 16.24 -24.51 3.97
CA GLY A 294 15.77 -25.74 4.63
C GLY A 294 15.76 -26.93 3.67
N THR A 295 15.26 -28.07 4.14
CA THR A 295 15.21 -29.32 3.38
C THR A 295 13.78 -29.59 2.91
N PRO A 296 13.48 -29.47 1.60
CA PRO A 296 12.16 -29.79 1.07
C PRO A 296 11.83 -31.27 1.29
N PRO A 297 10.62 -31.63 1.73
CA PRO A 297 10.27 -33.02 1.97
C PRO A 297 10.15 -33.82 0.65
N PRO A 298 10.47 -35.12 0.68
CA PRO A 298 10.34 -35.98 -0.50
C PRO A 298 8.87 -36.10 -0.95
N PRO A 299 8.61 -36.53 -2.19
CA PRO A 299 7.24 -36.78 -2.67
C PRO A 299 6.56 -37.87 -1.86
N ALA A 300 5.27 -37.69 -1.56
CA ALA A 300 4.45 -38.73 -0.94
C ALA A 300 4.44 -39.98 -1.84
N LYS A 301 4.81 -41.14 -1.27
CA LYS A 301 4.80 -42.42 -1.99
C LYS A 301 3.53 -43.19 -1.65
N LYS A 302 2.57 -43.23 -2.60
CA LYS A 302 1.31 -43.99 -2.48
C LYS A 302 1.51 -45.45 -2.11
N SER A 303 2.62 -46.07 -2.54
CA SER A 303 2.98 -47.45 -2.24
C SER A 303 3.28 -47.74 -0.75
N THR A 304 3.49 -46.71 0.06
CA THR A 304 3.82 -46.83 1.50
C THR A 304 2.67 -46.46 2.43
N GLY A 305 1.47 -46.18 1.88
CA GLY A 305 0.32 -45.72 2.67
C GLY A 305 0.47 -44.30 3.22
N GLN A 306 1.53 -43.57 2.86
CA GLN A 306 1.73 -42.18 3.25
C GLN A 306 0.74 -41.26 2.53
N THR A 307 -0.08 -40.56 3.31
CA THR A 307 -0.94 -39.46 2.84
C THR A 307 -0.09 -38.24 2.47
N GLY A 308 -0.65 -37.35 1.65
CA GLY A 308 0.03 -36.13 1.24
C GLY A 308 0.37 -35.21 2.39
N VAL A 309 1.45 -34.44 2.23
CA VAL A 309 1.84 -33.40 3.18
C VAL A 309 1.04 -32.12 2.90
N LEU A 310 0.55 -31.48 3.95
CA LEU A 310 -0.10 -30.18 3.87
C LEU A 310 0.90 -29.07 4.18
N PHE A 311 1.28 -28.32 3.15
CA PHE A 311 2.17 -27.17 3.27
C PHE A 311 1.40 -25.92 3.72
N ILE A 312 1.84 -25.33 4.83
CA ILE A 312 1.19 -24.16 5.45
C ILE A 312 2.05 -22.94 5.18
N CYS A 313 1.62 -22.09 4.25
CA CYS A 313 2.42 -20.97 3.77
C CYS A 313 1.94 -19.62 4.31
N SER A 314 2.87 -18.71 4.61
CA SER A 314 2.54 -17.28 4.64
C SER A 314 2.13 -16.80 3.23
N HIS A 315 1.28 -15.78 3.16
CA HIS A 315 0.67 -15.33 1.91
C HIS A 315 1.08 -13.90 1.53
N ARG A 316 2.03 -13.77 0.61
CA ARG A 316 2.55 -12.50 0.08
C ARG A 316 1.98 -12.16 -1.28
N THR A 317 1.86 -13.13 -2.19
CA THR A 317 1.17 -12.95 -3.48
C THR A 317 0.38 -14.19 -3.85
N LEU A 318 -0.45 -14.10 -4.89
CA LEU A 318 -1.10 -15.28 -5.43
C LEU A 318 -0.10 -16.32 -5.98
N LEU A 319 1.16 -15.93 -6.23
CA LEU A 319 2.19 -16.79 -6.79
C LEU A 319 2.90 -17.65 -5.73
N ASP A 320 2.64 -17.46 -4.43
CA ASP A 320 3.31 -18.22 -3.38
C ASP A 320 3.21 -19.75 -3.61
N PRO A 321 2.03 -20.32 -3.94
CA PRO A 321 1.91 -21.74 -4.27
C PRO A 321 2.71 -22.19 -5.51
N ILE A 322 2.89 -21.29 -6.49
CA ILE A 322 3.64 -21.55 -7.72
C ILE A 322 5.14 -21.60 -7.40
N PHE A 323 5.64 -20.66 -6.61
CA PHE A 323 7.04 -20.64 -6.19
C PHE A 323 7.36 -21.78 -5.21
N LEU A 324 6.41 -22.19 -4.37
CA LEU A 324 6.53 -23.41 -3.58
C LEU A 324 6.68 -24.65 -4.47
N SER A 325 5.83 -24.80 -5.48
CA SER A 325 5.90 -25.92 -6.44
C SER A 325 7.22 -25.91 -7.23
N THR A 326 7.68 -24.71 -7.60
CA THR A 326 8.99 -24.52 -8.25
C THR A 326 10.13 -24.95 -7.33
N ALA A 327 10.08 -24.59 -6.04
CA ALA A 327 11.09 -24.97 -5.05
C ALA A 327 11.10 -26.47 -4.75
N LEU A 328 9.95 -27.15 -4.86
CA LEU A 328 9.82 -28.60 -4.69
C LEU A 328 10.16 -29.37 -5.98
N GLY A 329 10.27 -28.70 -7.13
CA GLY A 329 10.45 -29.33 -8.43
C GLY A 329 9.26 -30.18 -8.90
N ARG A 330 8.09 -30.07 -8.24
CA ARG A 330 6.86 -30.81 -8.58
C ARG A 330 5.63 -29.93 -8.41
N PRO A 331 4.60 -30.11 -9.27
CA PRO A 331 3.39 -29.31 -9.18
C PRO A 331 2.56 -29.74 -7.95
N ILE A 332 2.15 -28.78 -7.12
CA ILE A 332 1.30 -29.04 -5.96
C ILE A 332 0.00 -28.25 -6.09
N PRO A 333 -1.18 -28.89 -5.96
CA PRO A 333 -2.46 -28.19 -5.99
C PRO A 333 -2.57 -27.15 -4.87
N ALA A 334 -3.23 -26.03 -5.17
CA ALA A 334 -3.41 -24.92 -4.22
C ALA A 334 -4.89 -24.65 -3.95
N VAL A 335 -5.28 -24.58 -2.68
CA VAL A 335 -6.63 -24.13 -2.29
C VAL A 335 -6.67 -22.61 -2.14
N THR A 336 -7.65 -21.97 -2.78
CA THR A 336 -7.72 -20.50 -2.87
C THR A 336 -9.14 -19.97 -2.66
N TYR A 337 -9.25 -18.82 -1.97
CA TYR A 337 -10.56 -18.21 -1.66
C TYR A 337 -11.13 -17.33 -2.79
N SER A 338 -10.28 -16.74 -3.62
CA SER A 338 -10.69 -15.74 -4.62
C SER A 338 -9.61 -15.53 -5.67
N LEU A 339 -9.52 -16.43 -6.65
CA LEU A 339 -8.68 -16.27 -7.83
C LEU A 339 -9.47 -15.74 -9.03
N SER A 340 -8.83 -14.87 -9.81
CA SER A 340 -9.38 -14.42 -11.08
C SER A 340 -9.37 -15.58 -12.09
N ARG A 341 -10.35 -15.64 -13.00
CA ARG A 341 -10.39 -16.68 -14.05
C ARG A 341 -9.15 -16.65 -14.92
N LEU A 342 -8.63 -15.46 -15.24
CA LEU A 342 -7.40 -15.33 -16.03
C LEU A 342 -6.20 -15.95 -15.30
N SER A 343 -6.05 -15.68 -14.00
CA SER A 343 -4.97 -16.24 -13.19
C SER A 343 -5.05 -17.77 -13.08
N GLU A 344 -6.25 -18.33 -13.07
CA GLU A 344 -6.50 -19.77 -13.06
C GLU A 344 -6.12 -20.43 -14.41
N ILE A 345 -6.47 -19.79 -15.54
CA ILE A 345 -6.13 -20.28 -16.89
C ILE A 345 -4.61 -20.32 -17.11
N ILE A 346 -3.88 -19.31 -16.64
CA ILE A 346 -2.42 -19.21 -16.83
C ILE A 346 -1.62 -19.90 -15.72
N SER A 347 -2.28 -20.56 -14.76
CA SER A 347 -1.62 -21.20 -13.63
C SER A 347 -0.92 -22.50 -14.06
N PRO A 348 0.36 -22.72 -13.69
CA PRO A 348 1.06 -23.97 -13.95
C PRO A 348 0.64 -25.11 -13.01
N ILE A 349 -0.15 -24.80 -11.98
CA ILE A 349 -0.62 -25.75 -10.97
C ILE A 349 -2.14 -25.77 -10.91
N LYS A 350 -2.69 -26.90 -10.47
CA LYS A 350 -4.13 -27.04 -10.22
C LYS A 350 -4.55 -26.11 -9.07
N THR A 351 -5.46 -25.19 -9.35
CA THR A 351 -6.06 -24.33 -8.32
C THR A 351 -7.46 -24.81 -7.99
N VAL A 352 -7.76 -24.96 -6.70
CA VAL A 352 -9.08 -25.40 -6.23
C VAL A 352 -9.73 -24.28 -5.43
N ARG A 353 -10.94 -23.89 -5.82
CA ARG A 353 -11.68 -22.77 -5.20
C ARG A 353 -12.39 -23.25 -3.93
N LEU A 354 -12.23 -22.50 -2.84
CA LEU A 354 -12.96 -22.72 -1.59
C LEU A 354 -14.38 -22.14 -1.68
N ASN A 355 -15.36 -22.89 -1.18
CA ASN A 355 -16.79 -22.54 -1.22
C ASN A 355 -17.22 -21.64 -0.05
N ARG A 356 -16.32 -21.35 0.90
CA ARG A 356 -16.61 -20.59 2.13
C ARG A 356 -17.63 -21.30 3.03
N ASP A 357 -17.72 -22.61 2.89
CA ASP A 357 -18.50 -23.52 3.71
C ASP A 357 -17.52 -24.47 4.38
N ARG A 358 -17.44 -24.40 5.70
CA ARG A 358 -16.44 -25.13 6.48
C ARG A 358 -16.49 -26.64 6.23
N LEU A 359 -17.67 -27.23 6.14
CA LEU A 359 -17.83 -28.68 5.99
C LEU A 359 -17.47 -29.13 4.58
N LYS A 360 -17.95 -28.40 3.57
CA LYS A 360 -17.63 -28.72 2.16
C LYS A 360 -16.15 -28.54 1.88
N ASP A 361 -15.56 -27.46 2.38
CA ASP A 361 -14.14 -27.16 2.20
C ASP A 361 -13.26 -28.18 2.94
N ALA A 362 -13.64 -28.60 4.15
CA ALA A 362 -12.94 -29.67 4.88
C ALA A 362 -12.93 -31.00 4.13
N ASN A 363 -14.09 -31.44 3.63
CA ASN A 363 -14.20 -32.70 2.89
C ASN A 363 -13.41 -32.67 1.58
N MET A 364 -13.45 -31.54 0.88
CA MET A 364 -12.69 -31.35 -0.35
C MET A 364 -11.17 -31.37 -0.10
N ILE A 365 -10.71 -30.68 0.96
CA ILE A 365 -9.29 -30.68 1.32
C ILE A 365 -8.81 -32.09 1.71
N LYS A 366 -9.60 -32.84 2.50
CA LYS A 366 -9.28 -34.23 2.86
C LYS A 366 -9.10 -35.11 1.62
N LYS A 367 -10.03 -35.02 0.66
CA LYS A 367 -9.93 -35.75 -0.61
C LYS A 367 -8.66 -35.40 -1.39
N LEU A 368 -8.28 -34.12 -1.44
CA LEU A 368 -7.04 -33.72 -2.12
C LEU A 368 -5.79 -34.26 -1.41
N LEU A 369 -5.80 -34.32 -0.08
CA LEU A 369 -4.70 -34.87 0.72
C LEU A 369 -4.54 -36.40 0.58
N GLU A 370 -5.62 -37.10 0.26
CA GLU A 370 -5.57 -38.51 -0.14
C GLU A 370 -4.94 -38.70 -1.53
N GLU A 371 -5.13 -37.73 -2.43
CA GLU A 371 -4.55 -37.75 -3.78
C GLU A 371 -3.04 -37.45 -3.80
N GLY A 372 -2.57 -36.57 -2.91
CA GLY A 372 -1.17 -36.17 -2.78
C GLY A 372 -0.97 -34.90 -1.95
N ASP A 373 0.19 -34.26 -2.09
CA ASP A 373 0.53 -33.03 -1.36
C ASP A 373 -0.43 -31.88 -1.70
N LEU A 374 -0.63 -30.97 -0.75
CA LEU A 374 -1.48 -29.79 -0.92
C LEU A 374 -0.84 -28.56 -0.28
N VAL A 375 -1.07 -27.38 -0.86
CA VAL A 375 -0.70 -26.11 -0.22
C VAL A 375 -1.92 -25.28 0.16
N ILE A 376 -1.88 -24.72 1.36
CA ILE A 376 -2.86 -23.77 1.89
C ILE A 376 -2.17 -22.52 2.45
N CYS A 377 -2.79 -21.38 2.18
CA CYS A 377 -2.43 -20.08 2.74
C CYS A 377 -3.50 -19.68 3.78
N PRO A 378 -3.32 -20.01 5.08
CA PRO A 378 -4.37 -19.88 6.09
C PRO A 378 -4.76 -18.44 6.44
N GLU A 379 -3.98 -17.44 6.01
CA GLU A 379 -4.33 -16.01 6.09
C GLU A 379 -5.59 -15.65 5.29
N GLY A 380 -5.86 -16.42 4.21
CA GLY A 380 -7.01 -16.21 3.32
C GLY A 380 -6.95 -14.95 2.46
N THR A 381 -5.96 -14.09 2.66
CA THR A 381 -5.60 -12.96 1.80
C THR A 381 -4.12 -12.63 1.96
N THR A 382 -3.57 -11.91 0.99
CA THR A 382 -2.16 -11.53 1.00
C THR A 382 -1.87 -10.41 2.01
N CYS A 383 -0.69 -10.41 2.63
CA CYS A 383 -0.17 -9.28 3.39
C CYS A 383 1.24 -8.93 2.87
N ARG A 384 1.45 -7.67 2.50
CA ARG A 384 2.71 -7.21 1.89
C ARG A 384 3.70 -6.67 2.90
N GLU A 385 3.19 -6.02 3.95
CA GLU A 385 3.98 -5.48 5.05
C GLU A 385 4.48 -6.63 5.93
N PRO A 386 5.48 -6.40 6.81
CA PRO A 386 6.13 -7.44 7.61
C PRO A 386 5.25 -7.95 8.77
N PHE A 387 4.01 -8.32 8.45
CA PHE A 387 3.01 -8.86 9.34
C PHE A 387 2.48 -10.19 8.80
N LEU A 388 2.02 -11.06 9.71
CA LEU A 388 1.18 -12.21 9.38
C LEU A 388 -0.24 -11.96 9.85
N LEU A 389 -1.20 -12.13 8.96
CA LEU A 389 -2.62 -12.13 9.33
C LEU A 389 -2.96 -13.39 10.13
N ARG A 390 -4.09 -13.34 10.82
CA ARG A 390 -4.58 -14.46 11.63
C ARG A 390 -4.76 -15.70 10.76
N PHE A 391 -4.17 -16.82 11.18
CA PHE A 391 -4.35 -18.10 10.51
C PHE A 391 -5.70 -18.72 10.86
N SER A 392 -6.44 -19.18 9.85
CA SER A 392 -7.61 -20.03 10.05
C SER A 392 -7.19 -21.39 10.61
N ALA A 393 -7.86 -21.87 11.65
CA ALA A 393 -7.52 -23.14 12.31
C ALA A 393 -7.98 -24.40 11.53
N LEU A 394 -8.78 -24.23 10.46
CA LEU A 394 -9.39 -25.35 9.75
C LEU A 394 -8.38 -26.42 9.33
N PHE A 395 -7.22 -26.01 8.81
CA PHE A 395 -6.22 -26.94 8.29
C PHE A 395 -5.64 -27.88 9.37
N ALA A 396 -5.57 -27.41 10.62
CA ALA A 396 -4.99 -28.19 11.73
C ALA A 396 -5.89 -29.37 12.13
N GLU A 397 -7.18 -29.32 11.80
CA GLU A 397 -8.16 -30.39 12.07
C GLU A 397 -8.16 -31.48 10.99
N LEU A 398 -7.49 -31.26 9.85
CA LEU A 398 -7.62 -32.10 8.66
C LEU A 398 -6.50 -33.15 8.54
N THR A 399 -5.32 -32.87 9.07
CA THR A 399 -4.16 -33.75 8.99
C THR A 399 -3.13 -33.42 10.06
N ASP A 400 -2.32 -34.40 10.45
CA ASP A 400 -1.12 -34.26 11.28
C ASP A 400 0.16 -34.07 10.45
N GLN A 401 0.07 -34.25 9.12
CA GLN A 401 1.19 -34.09 8.18
C GLN A 401 1.41 -32.62 7.80
N LEU A 402 1.74 -31.78 8.79
CA LEU A 402 1.85 -30.32 8.62
C LEU A 402 3.31 -29.88 8.43
N VAL A 403 3.60 -29.21 7.32
CA VAL A 403 4.91 -28.59 7.04
C VAL A 403 4.76 -27.07 6.87
N PRO A 404 5.21 -26.27 7.85
CA PRO A 404 5.22 -24.82 7.71
C PRO A 404 6.24 -24.36 6.66
N VAL A 405 5.86 -23.38 5.86
CA VAL A 405 6.74 -22.76 4.86
C VAL A 405 6.67 -21.25 4.98
N ALA A 406 7.81 -20.63 5.24
CA ALA A 406 7.95 -19.20 5.27
C ALA A 406 8.22 -18.67 3.85
N MET A 407 7.28 -17.85 3.35
CA MET A 407 7.34 -17.24 2.02
C MET A 407 7.67 -15.75 2.15
N SER A 408 8.75 -15.34 1.50
CA SER A 408 9.14 -13.93 1.36
C SER A 408 9.37 -13.60 -0.11
N ASN A 409 9.13 -12.35 -0.48
CA ASN A 409 9.40 -11.88 -1.83
C ASN A 409 10.00 -10.48 -1.82
N ARG A 410 10.66 -10.16 -2.93
CA ARG A 410 11.22 -8.84 -3.18
C ARG A 410 10.74 -8.37 -4.55
N MET A 411 10.11 -7.21 -4.54
CA MET A 411 9.64 -6.49 -5.72
C MET A 411 10.27 -5.10 -5.69
N SER A 412 10.62 -4.56 -6.86
CA SER A 412 11.34 -3.29 -6.97
C SER A 412 10.50 -2.16 -7.55
N MET A 413 9.64 -2.46 -8.53
CA MET A 413 8.82 -1.48 -9.22
C MET A 413 7.34 -1.69 -8.96
N PHE A 414 6.87 -2.94 -9.01
CA PHE A 414 5.45 -3.24 -8.96
C PHE A 414 5.07 -4.27 -7.92
N HIS A 415 3.99 -4.00 -7.18
CA HIS A 415 3.35 -4.98 -6.35
C HIS A 415 2.48 -5.95 -7.15
N GLY A 416 2.77 -7.24 -7.01
CA GLY A 416 2.05 -8.36 -7.63
C GLY A 416 0.71 -8.72 -6.98
N THR A 417 0.06 -7.79 -6.29
CA THR A 417 -1.29 -8.02 -5.73
C THR A 417 -2.13 -6.76 -5.89
N THR A 418 -3.43 -6.81 -5.63
CA THR A 418 -4.24 -5.62 -5.32
C THR A 418 -5.52 -6.02 -4.61
N ALA A 419 -6.07 -5.13 -3.79
CA ALA A 419 -7.40 -5.33 -3.21
C ALA A 419 -8.50 -4.81 -4.15
N ARG A 420 -8.27 -3.65 -4.81
CA ARG A 420 -9.28 -2.94 -5.60
C ARG A 420 -9.10 -3.03 -7.11
N GLY A 421 -7.86 -3.16 -7.57
CA GLY A 421 -7.57 -3.23 -9.01
C GLY A 421 -7.98 -4.56 -9.65
N TRP A 422 -7.74 -4.68 -10.96
CA TRP A 422 -8.01 -5.93 -11.67
C TRP A 422 -6.99 -7.01 -11.27
N LYS A 423 -7.43 -7.96 -10.44
CA LYS A 423 -6.61 -9.07 -9.92
C LYS A 423 -6.01 -9.99 -11.00
N GLY A 424 -6.59 -10.01 -12.20
CA GLY A 424 -6.01 -10.76 -13.33
C GLY A 424 -4.61 -10.28 -13.72
N MET A 425 -4.29 -9.02 -13.42
CA MET A 425 -2.99 -8.43 -13.71
C MET A 425 -1.93 -8.69 -12.64
N ASP A 426 -2.30 -9.28 -11.50
CA ASP A 426 -1.39 -9.54 -10.38
C ASP A 426 -0.13 -10.33 -10.79
N PRO A 427 -0.23 -11.43 -11.58
CA PRO A 427 0.94 -12.16 -12.06
C PRO A 427 1.83 -11.29 -12.97
N PHE A 428 1.19 -10.52 -13.86
CA PHE A 428 1.90 -9.65 -14.79
C PHE A 428 2.69 -8.59 -14.05
N TYR A 429 2.08 -7.86 -13.11
CA TYR A 429 2.79 -6.85 -12.31
C TYR A 429 3.95 -7.46 -11.52
N PHE A 430 3.79 -8.67 -10.95
CA PHE A 430 4.91 -9.35 -10.31
C PHE A 430 6.06 -9.61 -11.30
N PHE A 431 5.77 -10.26 -12.43
CA PHE A 431 6.77 -10.63 -13.42
C PHE A 431 7.25 -9.46 -14.29
N MET A 432 6.63 -8.28 -14.22
CA MET A 432 7.13 -7.05 -14.83
C MET A 432 8.28 -6.44 -14.05
N ASN A 433 8.52 -6.82 -12.78
CA ASN A 433 9.67 -6.30 -12.05
C ASN A 433 10.97 -6.68 -12.78
N PRO A 434 12.00 -5.81 -12.86
CA PRO A 434 13.26 -6.15 -13.53
C PRO A 434 13.92 -7.44 -13.02
N SER A 435 14.07 -7.58 -11.70
CA SER A 435 14.56 -8.81 -11.07
C SER A 435 13.79 -9.12 -9.79
N PRO A 436 12.59 -9.73 -9.90
CA PRO A 436 11.82 -10.14 -8.74
C PRO A 436 12.53 -11.32 -8.07
N ALA A 437 12.43 -11.39 -6.74
CA ALA A 437 12.95 -12.51 -5.97
C ALA A 437 11.88 -13.15 -5.11
N TYR A 438 11.96 -14.46 -4.96
CA TYR A 438 11.21 -15.26 -4.01
C TYR A 438 12.16 -16.06 -3.13
N GLU A 439 11.88 -16.07 -1.85
CA GLU A 439 12.55 -16.93 -0.88
C GLU A 439 11.52 -17.88 -0.28
N VAL A 440 11.81 -19.18 -0.38
CA VAL A 440 10.99 -20.28 0.11
C VAL A 440 11.79 -21.00 1.19
N THR A 441 11.38 -20.82 2.44
CA THR A 441 12.04 -21.44 3.60
C THR A 441 11.18 -22.56 4.15
N PHE A 442 11.61 -23.80 3.96
CA PHE A 442 10.99 -24.99 4.53
C PHE A 442 11.38 -25.14 5.99
N LEU A 443 10.37 -25.22 6.86
CA LEU A 443 10.56 -25.52 8.27
C LEU A 443 10.34 -27.01 8.52
N SER A 444 10.82 -27.49 9.66
CA SER A 444 10.64 -28.86 10.07
C SER A 444 9.15 -29.21 10.17
N LYS A 445 8.80 -30.41 9.72
CA LYS A 445 7.46 -30.98 9.91
C LYS A 445 7.10 -30.94 11.39
N LEU A 446 5.84 -30.59 11.70
CA LEU A 446 5.39 -30.60 13.08
C LEU A 446 5.44 -32.04 13.65
N PRO A 447 5.99 -32.22 14.85
CA PRO A 447 5.94 -33.49 15.55
C PRO A 447 4.51 -33.72 16.08
N GLN A 448 4.13 -34.97 16.29
CA GLN A 448 2.75 -35.38 16.55
C GLN A 448 2.19 -34.79 17.86
N GLU A 449 3.05 -34.49 18.83
CA GLU A 449 2.71 -33.87 20.12
C GLU A 449 2.30 -32.40 19.98
N LEU A 450 2.58 -31.78 18.83
CA LEU A 450 2.22 -30.40 18.52
C LEU A 450 1.02 -30.30 17.57
N THR A 451 0.36 -31.41 17.25
CA THR A 451 -0.82 -31.45 16.35
C THR A 451 -2.11 -31.75 17.12
N CYS A 452 -3.26 -31.64 16.45
CA CYS A 452 -4.55 -31.96 17.05
C CYS A 452 -4.69 -33.44 17.45
N SER A 453 -3.91 -34.36 16.85
CA SER A 453 -3.98 -35.79 17.19
C SER A 453 -3.53 -36.08 18.62
N SER A 454 -2.72 -35.21 19.22
CA SER A 454 -2.34 -35.31 20.64
C SER A 454 -3.29 -34.54 21.57
N GLY A 455 -4.49 -34.17 21.09
CA GLY A 455 -5.49 -33.45 21.88
C GLY A 455 -5.30 -31.93 21.94
N LYS A 456 -4.35 -31.35 21.18
CA LYS A 456 -4.20 -29.89 21.13
C LYS A 456 -5.38 -29.22 20.41
N PRO A 457 -5.87 -28.07 20.89
CA PRO A 457 -6.87 -27.30 20.17
C PRO A 457 -6.35 -26.81 18.82
N SER A 458 -7.19 -26.82 17.78
CA SER A 458 -6.79 -26.43 16.43
C SER A 458 -6.31 -24.99 16.31
N HIS A 459 -6.86 -24.08 17.14
CA HIS A 459 -6.41 -22.70 17.21
C HIS A 459 -5.01 -22.56 17.78
N ASP A 460 -4.62 -23.39 18.75
CA ASP A 460 -3.27 -23.37 19.33
C ASP A 460 -2.23 -23.86 18.32
N VAL A 461 -2.57 -24.91 17.56
CA VAL A 461 -1.72 -25.40 16.47
C VAL A 461 -1.55 -24.31 15.40
N ALA A 462 -2.63 -23.64 14.99
CA ALA A 462 -2.57 -22.58 14.00
C ALA A 462 -1.76 -21.37 14.49
N ASN A 463 -1.98 -20.93 15.73
CA ASN A 463 -1.23 -19.82 16.34
C ASN A 463 0.25 -20.17 16.52
N TYR A 464 0.57 -21.43 16.86
CA TYR A 464 1.94 -21.90 16.96
C TYR A 464 2.66 -21.84 15.60
N ILE A 465 2.02 -22.35 14.54
CA ILE A 465 2.57 -22.29 13.18
C ILE A 465 2.73 -20.83 12.71
N GLN A 466 1.74 -19.98 12.98
CA GLN A 466 1.82 -18.55 12.66
C GLN A 466 3.05 -17.90 13.31
N ARG A 467 3.26 -18.13 14.62
CA ARG A 467 4.44 -17.62 15.35
C ARG A 467 5.75 -18.17 14.81
N MET A 468 5.81 -19.45 14.45
CA MET A 468 7.02 -20.07 13.88
C MET A 468 7.40 -19.45 12.53
N ILE A 469 6.42 -19.22 11.66
CA ILE A 469 6.64 -18.56 10.37
C ILE A 469 7.02 -17.09 10.58
N ALA A 470 6.33 -16.38 11.49
CA ALA A 470 6.65 -14.99 11.84
C ALA A 470 8.09 -14.85 12.34
N SER A 471 8.52 -15.69 13.28
CA SER A 471 9.87 -15.68 13.83
C SER A 471 10.91 -15.91 12.74
N THR A 472 10.67 -16.86 11.84
CA THR A 472 11.56 -17.16 10.70
C THR A 472 11.70 -15.97 9.75
N LEU A 473 10.62 -15.24 9.53
CA LEU A 473 10.59 -14.06 8.63
C LEU A 473 11.00 -12.75 9.33
N SER A 474 11.13 -12.75 10.67
CA SER A 474 11.21 -11.54 11.50
C SER A 474 10.00 -10.61 11.34
N TYR A 475 8.80 -11.19 11.28
CA TYR A 475 7.53 -10.49 11.08
C TYR A 475 6.69 -10.51 12.35
N GLU A 476 5.74 -9.59 12.45
CA GLU A 476 4.81 -9.51 13.58
C GLU A 476 3.51 -10.27 13.31
N CYS A 477 3.04 -11.05 14.29
CA CYS A 477 1.73 -11.70 14.22
C CYS A 477 0.61 -10.70 14.52
N THR A 478 -0.47 -10.76 13.76
CA THR A 478 -1.67 -9.96 14.00
C THR A 478 -2.91 -10.84 14.13
N ASN A 479 -3.95 -10.29 14.76
CA ASN A 479 -5.28 -10.90 14.80
C ASN A 479 -6.18 -10.42 13.65
N PHE A 480 -5.65 -9.60 12.73
CA PHE A 480 -6.43 -9.10 11.60
C PHE A 480 -6.76 -10.22 10.62
N THR A 481 -7.96 -10.12 10.07
CA THR A 481 -8.51 -11.09 9.13
C THR A 481 -8.61 -10.50 7.73
N ARG A 482 -8.96 -11.36 6.76
CA ARG A 482 -9.37 -10.92 5.43
C ARG A 482 -10.47 -9.86 5.47
N LYS A 483 -11.45 -9.97 6.37
CA LYS A 483 -12.55 -9.01 6.47
C LYS A 483 -12.04 -7.63 6.84
N ASP A 484 -11.13 -7.56 7.80
CA ASP A 484 -10.54 -6.30 8.27
C ASP A 484 -9.74 -5.60 7.17
N LYS A 485 -8.95 -6.37 6.41
CA LYS A 485 -8.21 -5.85 5.24
C LYS A 485 -9.13 -5.21 4.21
N TYR A 486 -10.18 -5.90 3.78
CA TYR A 486 -11.06 -5.39 2.73
C TYR A 486 -11.90 -4.21 3.24
N ARG A 487 -12.27 -4.20 4.52
CA ARG A 487 -12.96 -3.07 5.14
C ARG A 487 -12.08 -1.84 5.15
N ALA A 488 -10.80 -1.99 5.55
CA ALA A 488 -9.83 -0.91 5.57
C ALA A 488 -9.52 -0.37 4.16
N LEU A 489 -9.33 -1.24 3.17
CA LEU A 489 -8.84 -0.84 1.84
C LEU A 489 -9.95 -0.50 0.84
N ALA A 490 -11.07 -1.22 0.88
CA ALA A 490 -12.10 -1.18 -0.16
C ALA A 490 -13.51 -0.88 0.39
N GLY A 491 -13.66 -0.67 1.69
CA GLY A 491 -14.95 -0.38 2.33
C GLY A 491 -15.97 -1.51 2.22
N ASN A 492 -15.55 -2.75 1.96
CA ASN A 492 -16.42 -3.93 1.85
C ASN A 492 -15.81 -5.12 2.58
N ASP A 493 -16.59 -6.20 2.75
CA ASP A 493 -16.14 -7.39 3.50
C ASP A 493 -15.40 -8.43 2.62
N GLY A 494 -15.02 -8.07 1.38
CA GLY A 494 -14.35 -8.96 0.43
C GLY A 494 -15.26 -10.02 -0.21
N THR A 495 -16.57 -9.88 -0.06
CA THR A 495 -17.59 -10.60 -0.82
C THR A 495 -17.77 -9.93 -2.19
N VAL A 496 -17.50 -10.67 -3.27
CA VAL A 496 -17.87 -10.22 -4.62
C VAL A 496 -19.35 -10.51 -4.75
N VAL A 497 -20.20 -9.49 -4.63
CA VAL A 497 -21.60 -9.61 -5.03
C VAL A 497 -21.57 -9.82 -6.54
N GLU A 498 -22.03 -10.98 -7.03
CA GLU A 498 -22.23 -11.17 -8.46
C GLU A 498 -23.16 -10.05 -8.92
N LYS A 499 -22.70 -9.21 -9.86
CA LYS A 499 -23.60 -8.26 -10.52
C LYS A 499 -24.69 -9.10 -11.16
N THR A 500 -25.93 -8.90 -10.73
CA THR A 500 -27.11 -9.47 -11.35
C THR A 500 -27.02 -9.18 -12.84
N LYS A 501 -26.85 -10.22 -13.66
CA LYS A 501 -26.97 -10.07 -15.10
C LYS A 501 -28.38 -9.54 -15.33
N LEU A 502 -28.49 -8.29 -15.76
CA LEU A 502 -29.74 -7.78 -16.32
C LEU A 502 -30.15 -8.77 -17.40
N ALA A 503 -31.27 -9.45 -17.18
CA ALA A 503 -31.83 -10.36 -18.16
C ALA A 503 -32.02 -9.56 -19.44
N ALA A 504 -31.51 -10.07 -20.55
CA ALA A 504 -31.84 -9.54 -21.86
C ALA A 504 -33.34 -9.75 -22.06
N ASN A 505 -34.14 -8.74 -21.73
CA ASN A 505 -35.56 -8.78 -22.01
C ASN A 505 -35.73 -8.71 -23.53
N LYS A 506 -36.35 -9.77 -24.03
CA LYS A 506 -36.94 -9.88 -25.37
C LYS A 506 -37.66 -8.57 -25.71
N VAL A 507 -37.16 -7.87 -26.71
CA VAL A 507 -37.99 -6.98 -27.52
C VAL A 507 -38.66 -7.89 -28.54
N MET A 508 -39.89 -8.32 -28.23
CA MET A 508 -40.91 -8.65 -29.22
C MET A 508 -42.06 -7.69 -28.96
N GLY A 509 -42.43 -6.92 -29.97
CA GLY A 509 -43.41 -5.84 -29.93
C GLY A 509 -42.93 -4.68 -30.78
#